data_AF-A0A265Q6B0-F1
#
_entry.id   AF-A0A265Q6B0-F1
#
_cell.length_a   1.000
_cell.length_b   1.000
_cell.length_c   1.000
_cell.angle_alpha   90.00
_cell.angle_beta   90.00
_cell.angle_gamma   90.00
#
_symmetry.space_group_name_H-M   'P 1'
#
loop_
_entity.id
_entity.type
_entity.pdbx_description
1 polymer ?
#
loop_
_entity_poly.entity_id
_entity_poly.type
_entity_poly.pdbx_seq_one_letter_code
_entity_poly.pdbx_strand_id
1 'polypeptide(L)'
;MRFEEIYKSERILTREKDNLIVARVSEVQRELFKVLCGYGETNAKLKGAFYKDKMNKEYPVVGDYVLLKYNENGDSLIQEICERKSSFSRTDFSGHAAGYVKTVKEQVIAANFDYIFILSSLNHDFNLNRITRYISVALQSGGKPIVILTKADECDNPEAYITQVKSISEKADVLAISAKTGYGMKQLNVYIQAGKL
;
A
#
# COMPACT_ATOMS: atom_id res chain seq x y z
N MET A 1 -4.27 19.10 7.22
CA MET A 1 -3.01 19.41 7.92
C MET A 1 -2.19 18.12 8.03
N ARG A 2 -1.41 17.73 7.00
CA ARG A 2 -0.34 16.68 7.10
C ARG A 2 0.46 16.33 5.82
N PHE A 3 0.28 17.00 4.68
CA PHE A 3 1.17 16.78 3.52
C PHE A 3 2.62 17.24 3.79
N GLU A 4 2.78 18.33 4.53
CA GLU A 4 4.09 18.90 4.86
C GLU A 4 4.76 18.23 6.07
N GLU A 5 3.99 17.70 7.03
CA GLU A 5 4.55 17.19 8.29
C GLU A 5 5.21 15.81 8.17
N ILE A 6 4.79 14.97 7.22
CA ILE A 6 5.34 13.61 7.07
C ILE A 6 6.80 13.63 6.56
N TYR A 7 7.23 14.73 5.93
CA TYR A 7 8.58 14.92 5.40
C TYR A 7 9.36 16.09 6.02
N LYS A 8 8.88 16.69 7.11
CA LYS A 8 9.64 17.65 7.94
C LYS A 8 10.75 16.96 8.75
N SER A 9 11.56 16.10 8.11
CA SER A 9 12.82 15.59 8.65
C SER A 9 14.01 16.14 7.83
N GLU A 10 15.17 16.18 8.48
CA GLU A 10 16.36 17.03 8.27
C GLU A 10 17.03 17.04 6.87
N ARG A 11 16.44 16.42 5.84
CA ARG A 11 16.99 16.35 4.47
C ARG A 11 16.44 17.39 3.48
N ILE A 12 15.43 18.20 3.85
CA ILE A 12 14.83 19.22 2.94
C ILE A 12 15.74 20.45 2.76
N LEU A 13 16.57 20.80 3.76
CA LEU A 13 17.41 22.01 3.72
C LEU A 13 18.45 22.03 2.58
N THR A 14 18.75 20.88 1.95
CA THR A 14 19.71 20.79 0.84
C THR A 14 19.06 20.81 -0.56
N ARG A 15 17.72 20.83 -0.69
CA ARG A 15 17.02 20.63 -1.99
C ARG A 15 16.16 21.81 -2.45
N GLU A 16 16.17 22.93 -1.74
CA GLU A 16 15.51 24.18 -2.14
C GLU A 16 16.03 24.76 -3.48
N LYS A 17 17.17 24.29 -3.98
CA LYS A 17 17.76 24.79 -5.24
C LYS A 17 17.03 24.37 -6.53
N ASP A 18 16.17 23.36 -6.52
CA ASP A 18 15.57 22.79 -7.75
C ASP A 18 14.03 22.93 -7.87
N ASN A 19 13.38 23.66 -6.94
CA ASN A 19 11.91 23.84 -6.89
C ASN A 19 11.14 22.50 -6.96
N LEU A 20 11.61 21.50 -6.21
CA LEU A 20 10.98 20.19 -6.12
C LEU A 20 9.98 20.16 -4.98
N ILE A 21 8.81 19.57 -5.23
CA ILE A 21 7.78 19.36 -4.22
C ILE A 21 7.59 17.87 -3.97
N VAL A 22 7.15 17.51 -2.77
CA VAL A 22 6.73 16.14 -2.48
C VAL A 22 5.34 15.91 -3.08
N ALA A 23 5.17 14.78 -3.76
CA ALA A 23 3.89 14.31 -4.24
C ALA A 23 3.72 12.82 -3.90
N ARG A 24 2.47 12.35 -3.88
CA ARG A 24 2.15 10.94 -3.66
C ARG A 24 1.58 10.33 -4.92
N VAL A 25 2.08 9.17 -5.34
CA VAL A 25 1.55 8.42 -6.47
C VAL A 25 0.19 7.84 -6.11
N SER A 26 -0.85 8.27 -6.83
CA SER A 26 -2.22 7.75 -6.69
C SER A 26 -2.54 6.69 -7.75
N GLU A 27 -1.93 6.77 -8.93
CA GLU A 27 -2.18 5.87 -10.06
C GLU A 27 -0.91 5.63 -10.88
N VAL A 28 -0.76 4.41 -11.40
CA VAL A 28 0.37 4.01 -12.28
C VAL A 28 -0.19 3.42 -13.58
N GLN A 29 0.15 4.05 -14.72
CA GLN A 29 -0.27 3.65 -16.06
C GLN A 29 0.94 3.57 -17.01
N ARG A 30 1.65 2.43 -17.01
CA ARG A 30 2.86 2.17 -17.82
C ARG A 30 3.95 3.25 -17.68
N GLU A 31 3.83 4.36 -18.41
CA GLU A 31 4.78 5.50 -18.42
C GLU A 31 4.21 6.79 -17.83
N LEU A 32 2.91 6.82 -17.54
CA LEU A 32 2.20 7.93 -16.94
C LEU A 32 1.82 7.60 -15.50
N PHE A 33 1.97 8.59 -14.62
CA PHE A 33 1.65 8.50 -13.20
C PHE A 33 0.67 9.62 -12.88
N LYS A 34 -0.35 9.33 -12.06
CA LYS A 34 -1.07 10.42 -11.38
C LYS A 34 -0.49 10.60 -10.00
N VAL A 35 -0.28 11.86 -9.64
CA VAL A 35 0.29 12.24 -8.37
C VAL A 35 -0.55 13.31 -7.70
N LEU A 36 -0.70 13.19 -6.38
CA LEU A 36 -1.34 14.18 -5.52
C LEU A 36 -0.25 15.04 -4.88
N CYS A 37 -0.29 16.34 -5.09
CA CYS A 37 0.67 17.30 -4.55
C CYS A 37 -0.04 18.53 -3.95
N GLY A 38 0.73 19.49 -3.44
CA GLY A 38 0.18 20.74 -2.87
C GLY A 38 -0.69 21.56 -3.83
N TYR A 39 -0.53 21.35 -5.15
CA TYR A 39 -1.31 22.02 -6.20
C TYR A 39 -2.51 21.18 -6.69
N GLY A 40 -2.81 20.04 -6.05
CA GLY A 40 -3.86 19.12 -6.45
C GLY A 40 -3.33 17.88 -7.18
N GLU A 41 -4.22 17.21 -7.92
CA GLU A 41 -3.88 16.06 -8.74
C GLU A 41 -3.28 16.51 -10.08
N THR A 42 -2.16 15.91 -10.49
CA THR A 42 -1.53 16.16 -11.78
C THR A 42 -0.97 14.87 -12.38
N ASN A 43 -0.83 14.86 -13.71
CA ASN A 43 -0.06 13.84 -14.39
C ASN A 43 1.44 14.07 -14.20
N ALA A 44 2.20 12.98 -14.20
CA ALA A 44 3.65 12.99 -14.12
C ALA A 44 4.29 11.85 -14.93
N LYS A 45 5.51 12.10 -15.39
CA LYS A 45 6.37 11.13 -16.08
C LYS A 45 7.68 10.95 -15.31
N LEU A 46 8.39 9.85 -15.58
CA LEU A 46 9.71 9.62 -15.01
C LEU A 46 10.79 10.41 -15.73
N LYS A 47 11.77 10.95 -14.99
CA LYS A 47 13.00 11.50 -15.58
C LYS A 47 13.71 10.44 -16.42
N GLY A 48 14.27 10.84 -17.56
CA GLY A 48 15.02 9.94 -18.46
C GLY A 48 16.11 9.08 -17.80
N ALA A 49 16.66 9.51 -16.66
CA ALA A 49 17.61 8.73 -15.85
C ALA A 49 17.02 7.41 -15.33
N PHE A 50 15.72 7.37 -15.02
CA PHE A 50 15.00 6.13 -14.67
C PHE A 50 15.00 5.13 -15.81
N TYR A 51 15.39 5.48 -17.05
CA TYR A 51 15.44 4.56 -18.17
C TYR A 51 16.84 3.96 -18.42
N LYS A 52 17.90 4.51 -17.83
CA LYS A 52 19.29 4.17 -18.18
C LYS A 52 19.85 2.90 -17.53
N ASP A 53 19.39 2.49 -16.36
CA ASP A 53 20.03 1.39 -15.60
C ASP A 53 19.18 0.11 -15.49
N LYS A 54 19.31 -0.83 -16.43
CA LYS A 54 18.34 -1.94 -16.60
C LYS A 54 18.33 -3.02 -15.49
N MET A 55 19.33 -3.09 -14.61
CA MET A 55 19.50 -4.25 -13.72
C MET A 55 18.89 -4.10 -12.32
N ASN A 56 18.63 -2.88 -11.83
CA ASN A 56 18.19 -2.68 -10.44
C ASN A 56 17.22 -1.48 -10.26
N LYS A 57 16.23 -1.34 -11.15
CA LYS A 57 15.27 -0.23 -11.08
C LYS A 57 14.11 -0.54 -10.15
N GLU A 58 13.98 0.29 -9.13
CA GLU A 58 12.71 0.52 -8.48
C GLU A 58 11.92 1.56 -9.29
N TYR A 59 10.72 1.20 -9.71
CA TYR A 59 9.75 2.11 -10.29
C TYR A 59 8.79 2.58 -9.21
N PRO A 60 8.23 3.80 -9.32
CA PRO A 60 7.21 4.25 -8.39
C PRO A 60 5.99 3.35 -8.48
N VAL A 61 5.44 2.99 -7.32
CA VAL A 61 4.19 2.23 -7.19
C VAL A 61 3.12 3.12 -6.55
N VAL A 62 1.88 2.65 -6.56
CA VAL A 62 0.80 3.33 -5.84
C VAL A 62 1.18 3.47 -4.36
N GLY A 63 1.03 4.69 -3.85
CA GLY A 63 1.37 5.05 -2.47
C GLY A 63 2.81 5.52 -2.27
N ASP A 64 3.71 5.40 -3.26
CA ASP A 64 5.03 6.00 -3.15
C ASP A 64 4.95 7.52 -3.01
N TYR A 65 5.80 8.07 -2.15
CA TYR A 65 6.11 9.49 -2.15
C TYR A 65 7.26 9.74 -3.12
N VAL A 66 7.16 10.79 -3.91
CA VAL A 66 8.11 11.15 -4.94
C VAL A 66 8.47 12.62 -4.86
N LEU A 67 9.68 12.95 -5.29
CA LEU A 67 10.06 14.33 -5.55
C LEU A 67 9.69 14.69 -6.97
N LEU A 68 8.83 15.69 -7.07
CA LEU A 68 8.18 16.11 -8.30
C LEU A 68 8.68 17.50 -8.69
N LYS A 69 9.13 17.65 -9.93
CA LYS A 69 9.22 18.95 -10.57
C LYS A 69 7.87 19.27 -11.18
N TYR A 70 7.11 20.14 -10.52
CA TYR A 70 5.77 20.51 -10.95
C TYR A 70 5.83 21.29 -12.27
N ASN A 71 4.88 21.00 -13.15
CA ASN A 71 4.68 21.69 -14.41
C ASN A 71 3.19 21.99 -14.57
N GLU A 72 2.84 23.27 -14.53
CA GLU A 72 1.45 23.72 -14.68
C GLU A 72 0.90 23.53 -16.10
N ASN A 73 1.78 23.50 -17.11
CA ASN A 73 1.42 23.50 -18.53
C ASN A 73 1.51 22.10 -19.18
N GLY A 74 1.64 21.04 -18.39
CA GLY A 74 1.75 19.67 -18.92
C GLY A 74 2.13 18.64 -17.87
N ASP A 75 2.77 17.55 -18.31
CA ASP A 75 3.19 16.50 -17.38
C ASP A 75 4.30 17.01 -16.46
N SER A 76 4.10 16.82 -15.16
CA SER A 76 5.13 17.01 -14.15
C SER A 76 6.21 15.93 -14.27
N LEU A 77 7.38 16.12 -13.64
CA LEU A 77 8.49 15.20 -13.78
C LEU A 77 8.93 14.62 -12.43
N ILE A 78 8.75 13.31 -12.26
CA ILE A 78 9.25 12.55 -11.11
C ILE A 78 10.77 12.49 -11.21
N GLN A 79 11.44 13.12 -10.25
CA GLN A 79 12.89 13.11 -10.13
C GLN A 79 13.38 11.88 -9.37
N GLU A 80 12.73 11.55 -8.26
CA GLU A 80 13.17 10.51 -7.32
C GLU A 80 11.99 9.91 -6.55
N ILE A 81 12.16 8.67 -6.11
CA ILE A 81 11.26 7.98 -5.18
C ILE A 81 11.83 8.18 -3.77
N CYS A 82 10.98 8.54 -2.82
CA CYS A 82 11.37 8.65 -1.41
C CYS A 82 11.46 7.26 -0.77
N GLU A 83 12.18 7.15 0.33
CA GLU A 83 12.29 5.90 1.08
C GLU A 83 10.92 5.38 1.53
N ARG A 84 10.67 4.08 1.28
CA ARG A 84 9.41 3.41 1.62
C ARG A 84 9.40 3.02 3.10
N LYS A 85 8.33 3.35 3.80
CA LYS A 85 8.11 2.90 5.20
C LYS A 85 7.46 1.52 5.27
N SER A 86 6.71 1.16 4.24
CA SER A 86 6.05 -0.13 4.07
C SER A 86 5.99 -0.45 2.58
N SER A 87 6.01 -1.74 2.25
CA SER A 87 5.95 -2.19 0.87
C SER A 87 5.35 -3.58 0.78
N PHE A 88 4.40 -3.75 -0.13
CA PHE A 88 3.82 -5.03 -0.46
C PHE A 88 4.42 -5.52 -1.78
N SER A 89 5.11 -6.65 -1.75
CA SER A 89 5.72 -7.26 -2.93
C SER A 89 5.00 -8.53 -3.34
N ARG A 90 4.98 -8.80 -4.65
CA ARG A 90 4.53 -10.05 -5.23
C ARG A 90 5.73 -10.74 -5.85
N THR A 91 5.89 -12.03 -5.56
CA THR A 91 6.87 -12.85 -6.26
C THR A 91 6.47 -13.01 -7.72
N ASP A 92 7.30 -12.53 -8.63
CA ASP A 92 7.15 -12.77 -10.05
C ASP A 92 7.85 -14.10 -10.43
N PHE A 93 7.04 -15.07 -10.87
CA PHE A 93 7.51 -16.37 -11.37
C PHE A 93 7.63 -16.40 -12.90
N SER A 94 7.39 -15.28 -13.59
CA SER A 94 7.34 -15.18 -15.06
C SER A 94 8.71 -15.23 -15.75
N GLY A 95 9.78 -15.56 -15.03
CA GLY A 95 11.09 -15.92 -15.58
C GLY A 95 11.03 -17.20 -16.41
N HIS A 96 10.35 -17.15 -17.55
CA HIS A 96 10.31 -18.20 -18.56
C HIS A 96 11.55 -18.09 -19.45
N ALA A 97 12.60 -18.79 -19.06
CA ALA A 97 13.54 -19.37 -20.01
C ALA A 97 14.01 -20.72 -19.44
N ALA A 98 13.65 -21.81 -20.13
CA ALA A 98 14.21 -23.12 -19.84
C ALA A 98 15.74 -23.02 -19.97
N GLY A 99 16.45 -23.07 -18.84
CA GLY A 99 17.92 -23.07 -18.80
C GLY A 99 18.60 -22.06 -17.87
N TYR A 100 17.88 -21.10 -17.27
CA TYR A 100 18.46 -20.15 -16.32
C TYR A 100 17.84 -20.30 -14.93
N VAL A 101 18.67 -20.20 -13.89
CA VAL A 101 18.29 -20.19 -12.48
C VAL A 101 17.06 -19.28 -12.30
N LYS A 102 15.98 -19.81 -11.71
CA LYS A 102 14.76 -19.04 -11.40
C LYS A 102 15.16 -17.80 -10.60
N THR A 103 15.33 -16.67 -11.27
CA THR A 103 15.51 -15.39 -10.61
C THR A 103 14.12 -14.98 -10.18
N VAL A 104 13.76 -15.40 -8.97
CA VAL A 104 12.61 -14.89 -8.24
C VAL A 104 12.82 -13.38 -8.10
N LYS A 105 12.16 -12.60 -8.94
CA LYS A 105 12.15 -11.15 -8.81
C LYS A 105 10.96 -10.77 -7.96
N GLU A 106 11.21 -10.08 -6.86
CA GLU A 106 10.15 -9.44 -6.11
C GLU A 106 9.73 -8.16 -6.83
N GLN A 107 8.45 -8.07 -7.15
CA GLN A 107 7.86 -6.86 -7.71
C GLN A 107 7.06 -6.17 -6.60
N VAL A 108 7.49 -4.98 -6.18
CA VAL A 108 6.68 -4.12 -5.31
C VAL A 108 5.45 -3.68 -6.09
N ILE A 109 4.26 -3.79 -5.48
CA ILE A 109 2.98 -3.41 -6.10
C ILE A 109 2.28 -2.25 -5.38
N ALA A 110 2.61 -2.01 -4.11
CA ALA A 110 2.10 -0.88 -3.32
C ALA A 110 3.08 -0.53 -2.18
N ALA A 111 3.06 0.73 -1.74
CA ALA A 111 3.94 1.22 -0.68
C ALA A 111 3.29 2.29 0.21
N ASN A 112 3.89 2.56 1.36
CA ASN A 112 3.47 3.59 2.33
C ASN A 112 1.99 3.53 2.74
N PHE A 113 1.56 2.33 3.09
CA PHE A 113 0.32 2.02 3.81
C PHE A 113 0.62 1.77 5.29
N ASP A 114 -0.33 2.10 6.14
CA ASP A 114 -0.37 1.82 7.58
C ASP A 114 -1.10 0.50 7.86
N TYR A 115 -2.17 0.18 7.10
CA TYR A 115 -3.04 -0.97 7.30
C TYR A 115 -3.10 -1.90 6.09
N ILE A 116 -3.30 -3.20 6.36
CA ILE A 116 -3.67 -4.20 5.35
C ILE A 116 -4.95 -4.88 5.80
N PHE A 117 -6.02 -4.70 5.03
CA PHE A 117 -7.29 -5.34 5.31
C PHE A 117 -7.31 -6.76 4.74
N ILE A 118 -7.51 -7.74 5.61
CA ILE A 118 -7.60 -9.16 5.25
C ILE A 118 -9.07 -9.57 5.38
N LEU A 119 -9.75 -9.74 4.25
CA LEU A 119 -11.16 -10.10 4.24
C LEU A 119 -11.30 -11.63 4.21
N SER A 120 -12.16 -12.16 5.08
CA SER A 120 -12.63 -13.55 5.04
C SER A 120 -14.10 -13.58 5.39
N SER A 121 -14.89 -14.42 4.72
CA SER A 121 -16.33 -14.53 4.96
C SER A 121 -16.62 -15.57 6.03
N LEU A 122 -17.56 -15.28 6.94
CA LEU A 122 -17.99 -16.19 8.02
C LEU A 122 -18.87 -17.35 7.56
N ASN A 123 -19.02 -17.54 6.25
CA ASN A 123 -19.69 -18.69 5.66
C ASN A 123 -18.66 -19.81 5.35
N HIS A 124 -18.80 -20.49 4.22
CA HIS A 124 -17.90 -21.59 3.82
C HIS A 124 -16.46 -21.18 3.45
N ASP A 125 -16.14 -19.87 3.38
CA ASP A 125 -14.78 -19.40 3.04
C ASP A 125 -13.90 -19.10 4.27
N PHE A 126 -14.39 -19.30 5.49
CA PHE A 126 -13.55 -19.13 6.68
C PHE A 126 -12.40 -20.14 6.68
N ASN A 127 -11.16 -19.65 6.63
CA ASN A 127 -9.97 -20.48 6.59
C ASN A 127 -8.86 -19.89 7.47
N LEU A 128 -8.73 -20.43 8.68
CA LEU A 128 -7.76 -19.95 9.67
C LEU A 128 -6.32 -20.00 9.14
N ASN A 129 -5.92 -21.07 8.47
CA ASN A 129 -4.57 -21.21 7.90
C ASN A 129 -4.26 -20.13 6.86
N ARG A 130 -5.26 -19.75 6.05
CA ARG A 130 -5.14 -18.68 5.06
C ARG A 130 -4.99 -17.32 5.75
N ILE A 131 -5.80 -17.05 6.76
CA ILE A 131 -5.75 -15.82 7.56
C ILE A 131 -4.37 -15.70 8.25
N THR A 132 -3.89 -16.76 8.91
CA THR A 132 -2.56 -16.79 9.54
C THR A 132 -1.46 -16.40 8.56
N ARG A 133 -1.49 -16.97 7.35
CA ARG A 133 -0.50 -16.65 6.31
C ARG A 133 -0.56 -15.18 5.91
N TYR A 134 -1.75 -14.62 5.71
CA TYR A 134 -1.90 -13.22 5.32
C TYR A 134 -1.52 -12.25 6.44
N ILE A 135 -1.78 -12.59 7.71
CA ILE A 135 -1.28 -11.82 8.85
C ILE A 135 0.26 -11.77 8.81
N SER A 136 0.92 -12.90 8.59
CA SER A 136 2.39 -12.95 8.50
C SER A 136 2.93 -12.08 7.37
N VAL A 137 2.32 -12.14 6.18
CA VAL A 137 2.72 -11.30 5.04
C VAL A 137 2.51 -9.82 5.35
N ALA A 138 1.37 -9.44 5.93
CA ALA A 138 1.08 -8.05 6.25
C ALA A 138 2.12 -7.45 7.21
N LEU A 139 2.46 -8.19 8.27
CA LEU A 139 3.48 -7.78 9.24
C LEU A 139 4.87 -7.65 8.59
N GLN A 140 5.24 -8.58 7.71
CA GLN A 140 6.51 -8.52 6.96
C GLN A 140 6.56 -7.32 6.00
N SER A 141 5.41 -6.93 5.44
CA SER A 141 5.28 -5.76 4.56
C SER A 141 5.30 -4.41 5.30
N GLY A 142 5.34 -4.42 6.64
CA GLY A 142 5.34 -3.21 7.46
C GLY A 142 3.96 -2.60 7.71
N GLY A 143 2.89 -3.26 7.26
CA GLY A 143 1.50 -2.83 7.52
C GLY A 143 0.89 -3.55 8.72
N LYS A 144 0.02 -2.87 9.47
CA LYS A 144 -0.75 -3.50 10.53
C LYS A 144 -1.93 -4.30 9.92
N PRO A 145 -2.03 -5.62 10.16
CA PRO A 145 -3.14 -6.41 9.66
C PRO A 145 -4.44 -6.11 10.41
N ILE A 146 -5.50 -5.85 9.66
CA ILE A 146 -6.87 -5.75 10.17
C ILE A 146 -7.70 -6.85 9.49
N VAL A 147 -8.04 -7.89 10.24
CA VAL A 147 -8.85 -9.00 9.73
C VAL A 147 -10.32 -8.64 9.82
N ILE A 148 -11.01 -8.69 8.68
CA ILE A 148 -12.42 -8.35 8.53
C ILE A 148 -13.18 -9.63 8.19
N LEU A 149 -13.91 -10.13 9.18
CA LEU A 149 -14.81 -11.27 9.08
C LEU A 149 -16.16 -10.80 8.54
N THR A 150 -16.33 -10.90 7.23
CA THR A 150 -17.52 -10.43 6.51
C THR A 150 -18.70 -11.40 6.64
N LYS A 151 -19.91 -10.93 6.29
CA LYS A 151 -21.17 -11.70 6.36
C LYS A 151 -21.54 -12.19 7.76
N ALA A 152 -21.35 -11.35 8.77
CA ALA A 152 -21.74 -11.65 10.15
C ALA A 152 -23.24 -11.99 10.32
N ASP A 153 -24.10 -11.60 9.37
CA ASP A 153 -25.52 -11.97 9.35
C ASP A 153 -25.79 -13.43 8.98
N GLU A 154 -24.81 -14.14 8.41
CA GLU A 154 -24.89 -15.59 8.10
C GLU A 154 -24.27 -16.45 9.22
N CYS A 155 -23.91 -15.87 10.37
CA CYS A 155 -23.21 -16.55 11.45
C CYS A 155 -23.86 -16.26 12.81
N ASP A 156 -24.27 -17.31 13.53
CA ASP A 156 -24.92 -17.16 14.83
C ASP A 156 -23.98 -16.61 15.92
N ASN A 157 -22.68 -16.92 15.84
CA ASN A 157 -21.69 -16.49 16.82
C ASN A 157 -20.37 -16.01 16.19
N PRO A 158 -20.32 -14.79 15.64
CA PRO A 158 -19.10 -14.20 15.07
C PRO A 158 -17.96 -14.05 16.08
N GLU A 159 -18.26 -13.86 17.37
CA GLU A 159 -17.26 -13.64 18.43
C GLU A 159 -16.34 -14.86 18.65
N ALA A 160 -16.85 -16.07 18.43
CA ALA A 160 -16.04 -17.28 18.47
C ALA A 160 -14.92 -17.25 17.41
N TYR A 161 -15.25 -16.79 16.19
CA TYR A 161 -14.29 -16.68 15.09
C TYR A 161 -13.31 -15.52 15.32
N ILE A 162 -13.78 -14.39 15.86
CA ILE A 162 -12.93 -13.27 16.26
C ILE A 162 -11.86 -13.76 17.25
N THR A 163 -12.27 -14.54 18.26
CA THR A 163 -11.36 -15.07 19.29
C THR A 163 -10.32 -16.01 18.68
N GLN A 164 -10.74 -16.91 17.78
CA GLN A 164 -9.82 -17.82 17.07
C GLN A 164 -8.78 -17.07 16.22
N VAL A 165 -9.17 -15.99 15.55
CA VAL A 165 -8.22 -15.20 14.75
C VAL A 165 -7.30 -14.39 15.66
N LYS A 166 -7.82 -13.78 16.73
CA LYS A 166 -7.02 -13.01 17.69
C LYS A 166 -5.93 -13.87 18.36
N SER A 167 -6.17 -15.17 18.57
CA SER A 167 -5.14 -16.06 19.12
C SER A 167 -3.95 -16.29 18.19
N ILE A 168 -4.03 -15.90 16.90
CA ILE A 168 -2.91 -15.99 15.97
C ILE A 168 -1.86 -14.91 16.26
N SER A 169 -2.28 -13.67 16.52
CA SER A 169 -1.37 -12.55 16.72
C SER A 169 -2.03 -11.37 17.43
N GLU A 170 -1.41 -10.88 18.50
CA GLU A 170 -1.81 -9.66 19.21
C GLU A 170 -1.60 -8.37 18.37
N LYS A 171 -0.80 -8.45 17.29
CA LYS A 171 -0.55 -7.32 16.40
C LYS A 171 -1.65 -7.13 15.35
N ALA A 172 -2.58 -8.08 15.25
CA ALA A 172 -3.70 -8.03 14.33
C ALA A 172 -4.97 -7.56 15.05
N ASP A 173 -5.66 -6.57 14.48
CA ASP A 173 -7.02 -6.27 14.91
C ASP A 173 -8.00 -7.17 14.14
N VAL A 174 -9.11 -7.54 14.77
CA VAL A 174 -10.11 -8.44 14.17
C VAL A 174 -11.50 -7.88 14.42
N LEU A 175 -12.28 -7.77 13.36
CA LEU A 175 -13.65 -7.27 13.36
C LEU A 175 -14.56 -8.22 12.59
N ALA A 176 -15.79 -8.41 13.06
CA ALA A 176 -16.86 -8.99 12.24
C ALA A 176 -17.79 -7.89 11.71
N ILE A 177 -18.15 -7.97 10.44
CA ILE A 177 -19.04 -7.00 9.79
C ILE A 177 -20.11 -7.69 8.94
N SER A 178 -21.21 -6.99 8.72
CA SER A 178 -22.16 -7.30 7.64
C SER A 178 -22.41 -6.04 6.81
N ALA A 179 -22.03 -6.09 5.55
CA ALA A 179 -22.36 -5.01 4.60
C ALA A 179 -23.87 -4.93 4.33
N LYS A 180 -24.61 -6.02 4.55
CA LYS A 180 -26.06 -6.10 4.33
C LYS A 180 -26.85 -5.44 5.45
N THR A 181 -26.47 -5.70 6.71
CA THR A 181 -27.20 -5.17 7.87
C THR A 181 -26.54 -3.93 8.48
N GLY A 182 -25.31 -3.61 8.09
CA GLY A 182 -24.49 -2.55 8.68
C GLY A 182 -23.82 -2.95 10.00
N TYR A 183 -23.95 -4.21 10.44
CA TYR A 183 -23.26 -4.72 11.64
C TYR A 183 -21.75 -4.50 11.52
N GLY A 184 -21.10 -4.04 12.61
CA GLY A 184 -19.65 -3.89 12.69
C GLY A 184 -19.04 -2.72 11.90
N MET A 185 -19.83 -2.04 11.06
CA MET A 185 -19.31 -0.99 10.15
C MET A 185 -18.78 0.23 10.88
N LYS A 186 -19.37 0.58 12.04
CA LYS A 186 -18.88 1.70 12.87
C LYS A 186 -17.47 1.43 13.40
N GLN A 187 -17.18 0.19 13.81
CA GLN A 187 -15.85 -0.20 14.26
C GLN A 187 -14.84 -0.15 13.11
N LEU A 188 -15.24 -0.54 11.90
CA LEU A 188 -14.38 -0.47 10.71
C LEU A 188 -13.97 0.96 10.35
N ASN A 189 -14.87 1.94 10.53
CA ASN A 189 -14.59 3.35 10.21
C ASN A 189 -13.41 3.96 10.97
N VAL A 190 -12.98 3.38 12.10
CA VAL A 190 -11.79 3.82 12.84
C VAL A 190 -10.51 3.66 12.02
N TYR A 191 -10.49 2.68 11.10
CA TYR A 191 -9.35 2.40 10.22
C TYR A 191 -9.45 3.14 8.88
N ILE A 192 -10.64 3.58 8.49
CA ILE A 192 -10.90 4.30 7.23
C ILE A 192 -11.04 5.80 7.55
N GLN A 193 -9.96 6.40 8.02
CA GLN A 193 -9.90 7.83 8.33
C GLN A 193 -8.99 8.55 7.34
N ALA A 194 -9.36 9.76 6.92
CA ALA A 194 -8.51 10.58 6.05
C ALA A 194 -7.11 10.75 6.68
N GLY A 195 -6.07 10.40 5.92
CA GLY A 195 -4.68 10.50 6.36
C GLY A 195 -4.11 9.29 7.07
N LYS A 196 -4.88 8.21 7.26
CA LYS A 196 -4.40 6.85 7.51
C LYS A 196 -4.65 6.03 6.26
N LEU A 197 -3.72 5.18 5.85
CA LEU A 197 -3.88 4.32 4.65
C LEU A 197 -3.78 2.84 4.97
#